data_AF-A0A662EHK8-F1
#
_entry.id   AF-A0A662EHK8-F1
#
_cell.length_a   1.000
_cell.length_b   1.000
_cell.length_c   1.000
_cell.angle_alpha   90.00
_cell.angle_beta   90.00
_cell.angle_gamma   90.00
#
_symmetry.space_group_name_H-M   'P 1'
#
loop_
_entity.id
_entity.type
_entity.pdbx_description
1 polymer ?
#
loop_
_entity_poly.entity_id
_entity_poly.type
_entity_poly.pdbx_seq_one_letter_code
_entity_poly.pdbx_strand_id
1 'polypeptide(L)'
;KRGKSPHHDLMRALRVSDSSPQDTATLGIYQVRVWTGRGGAAPISVEAIKPGTEFHMEASIDGTLFSEWAAKAKGFPFRHRSWLEDLDRLARERTAERLRREIDYWQRAGFKGLPYPLLKQISELKKRNGAGFPLQLGFGTGWEGMTIGAPLKDDPRWPEIHRRHGLGKAPKVKTQTPPEEFPASRRVAVGKDGRPRLPLGWVWIGWEVV
;
A
#
# COMPACT_ATOMS: atom_id res chain seq x y z
N LYS A 1 -0.35 14.36 -25.79
CA LYS A 1 -0.32 15.55 -24.91
C LYS A 1 0.89 15.42 -24.00
N ARG A 2 1.89 16.29 -24.07
CA ARG A 2 2.98 16.33 -23.07
C ARG A 2 2.33 16.60 -21.71
N GLY A 3 2.70 15.80 -20.70
CA GLY A 3 2.21 16.00 -19.33
C GLY A 3 2.55 17.41 -18.84
N LYS A 4 1.77 17.93 -17.90
CA LYS A 4 2.14 19.18 -17.21
C LYS A 4 3.53 19.00 -16.59
N SER A 5 4.33 20.06 -16.63
CA SER A 5 5.66 20.10 -16.00
C SER A 5 5.57 19.70 -14.52
N PRO A 6 6.57 18.98 -13.96
CA PRO A 6 6.68 18.71 -12.52
C PRO A 6 6.58 19.96 -11.63
N HIS A 7 6.86 21.15 -12.19
CA HIS A 7 6.70 22.42 -11.50
C HIS A 7 5.25 22.71 -11.07
N HIS A 8 4.26 22.10 -11.73
CA HIS A 8 2.83 22.30 -11.45
C HIS A 8 2.18 21.10 -10.76
N ASP A 9 2.99 20.16 -10.23
CA ASP A 9 2.49 19.03 -9.44
C ASP A 9 2.25 19.47 -8.00
N LEU A 10 1.03 19.26 -7.48
CA LEU A 10 0.68 19.54 -6.08
C LEU A 10 1.60 18.79 -5.12
N MET A 11 2.04 17.57 -5.48
CA MET A 11 2.91 16.75 -4.65
C MET A 11 4.27 17.38 -4.41
N ARG A 12 4.67 18.39 -5.21
CA ARG A 12 5.89 19.18 -4.96
C ARG A 12 5.84 19.95 -3.64
N ALA A 13 4.65 20.29 -3.15
CA ALA A 13 4.49 20.96 -1.88
C ALA A 13 4.66 20.02 -0.68
N LEU A 14 4.52 18.70 -0.87
CA LEU A 14 4.79 17.71 0.16
C LEU A 14 6.25 17.28 0.10
N ARG A 15 6.99 17.48 1.19
CA ARG A 15 8.37 17.05 1.32
C ARG A 15 8.43 16.00 2.41
N VAL A 16 8.97 14.83 2.09
CA VAL A 16 9.16 13.71 3.03
C VAL A 16 10.63 13.37 3.02
N SER A 17 11.28 13.38 4.17
CA SER A 17 12.70 13.03 4.30
C SER A 17 12.90 11.52 4.20
N ASP A 18 14.13 11.10 3.94
CA ASP A 18 14.54 9.75 4.29
C ASP A 18 14.48 9.58 5.82
N SER A 19 14.25 8.36 6.29
CA SER A 19 14.36 8.07 7.72
C SER A 19 15.83 8.02 8.15
N SER A 20 16.08 8.15 9.45
CA SER A 20 17.39 7.78 10.00
C SER A 20 17.67 6.29 9.75
N PRO A 21 18.92 5.90 9.46
CA PRO A 21 19.29 4.50 9.28
C PRO A 21 19.09 3.72 10.60
N GLN A 22 18.82 2.42 10.47
CA GLN A 22 18.70 1.50 11.60
C GLN A 22 19.85 0.48 11.61
N ASP A 23 20.08 -0.14 12.76
CA ASP A 23 21.10 -1.18 12.90
C ASP A 23 20.74 -2.42 12.06
N THR A 24 21.76 -3.09 11.50
CA THR A 24 21.56 -4.31 10.69
C THR A 24 20.91 -5.46 11.45
N ALA A 25 20.98 -5.48 12.78
CA ALA A 25 20.25 -6.43 13.63
C ALA A 25 18.72 -6.30 13.50
N THR A 26 18.22 -5.19 12.97
CA THR A 26 16.79 -5.01 12.63
C THR A 26 16.38 -5.75 11.36
N LEU A 27 17.34 -6.26 10.58
CA LEU A 27 17.08 -7.04 9.36
C LEU A 27 16.93 -8.54 9.67
N GLY A 28 16.12 -9.20 8.85
CA GLY A 28 15.94 -10.65 8.87
C GLY A 28 15.72 -11.21 7.47
N ILE A 29 16.10 -12.47 7.27
CA ILE A 29 15.82 -13.20 6.03
C ILE A 29 14.51 -13.96 6.19
N TYR A 30 13.54 -13.64 5.33
CA TYR A 30 12.21 -14.23 5.32
C TYR A 30 12.00 -15.07 4.06
N GLN A 31 11.42 -16.26 4.23
CA GLN A 31 10.91 -17.03 3.11
C GLN A 31 9.55 -16.45 2.71
N VAL A 32 9.45 -15.97 1.48
CA VAL A 32 8.23 -15.35 0.93
C VAL A 32 7.69 -16.21 -0.19
N ARG A 33 6.38 -16.48 -0.19
CA ARG A 33 5.69 -17.14 -1.31
C ARG A 33 4.69 -16.21 -1.96
N VAL A 34 4.55 -16.35 -3.27
CA VAL A 34 3.36 -15.88 -3.99
C VAL A 34 2.25 -16.90 -3.73
N TRP A 35 1.34 -16.54 -2.83
CA TRP A 35 0.20 -17.36 -2.42
C TRP A 35 -0.99 -17.09 -3.32
N THR A 36 -1.72 -18.15 -3.68
CA THR A 36 -3.02 -18.09 -4.36
C THR A 36 -4.01 -18.97 -3.61
N GLY A 37 -5.32 -18.85 -3.91
CA GLY A 37 -6.31 -19.78 -3.36
C GLY A 37 -6.05 -21.28 -3.67
N ARG A 38 -5.15 -21.57 -4.63
CA ARG A 38 -4.75 -22.93 -5.04
C ARG A 38 -3.42 -23.39 -4.41
N GLY A 39 -2.81 -22.58 -3.54
CA GLY A 39 -1.52 -22.85 -2.91
C GLY A 39 -0.45 -21.81 -3.23
N GLY A 40 0.77 -22.05 -2.75
CA GLY A 40 1.92 -21.15 -2.90
C GLY A 40 2.93 -21.63 -3.94
N ALA A 41 3.51 -20.69 -4.68
CA ALA A 41 4.67 -20.95 -5.54
C ALA A 41 5.94 -21.26 -4.71
N ALA A 42 7.05 -21.57 -5.40
CA ALA A 42 8.35 -21.74 -4.77
C ALA A 42 8.72 -20.50 -3.90
N PRO A 43 9.27 -20.70 -2.70
CA PRO A 43 9.64 -19.59 -1.84
C PRO A 43 10.84 -18.81 -2.40
N ILE A 44 10.85 -17.52 -2.12
CA ILE A 44 11.92 -16.58 -2.44
C ILE A 44 12.46 -16.06 -1.11
N SER A 45 13.78 -16.05 -0.95
CA SER A 45 14.42 -15.45 0.21
C SER A 45 14.46 -13.94 0.04
N VAL A 46 13.90 -13.21 1.01
CA VAL A 46 13.82 -11.75 1.01
C VAL A 46 14.41 -11.24 2.31
N GLU A 47 15.38 -10.34 2.22
CA GLU A 47 15.80 -9.53 3.36
C GLU A 47 14.74 -8.46 3.62
N ALA A 48 14.26 -8.39 4.86
CA ALA A 48 13.25 -7.43 5.27
C ALA A 48 13.46 -6.97 6.72
N ILE A 49 12.86 -5.84 7.04
CA ILE A 49 12.86 -5.26 8.38
C ILE A 49 12.01 -6.13 9.32
N LYS A 50 12.53 -6.41 10.51
CA LYS A 50 11.84 -7.17 11.57
C LYS A 50 10.64 -6.39 12.11
N PRO A 51 9.51 -7.06 12.40
CA PRO A 51 8.38 -6.42 13.09
C PRO A 51 8.80 -5.78 14.41
N GLY A 52 8.23 -4.62 14.72
CA GLY A 52 8.55 -3.85 15.92
C GLY A 52 9.73 -2.89 15.78
N THR A 53 10.37 -2.83 14.62
CA THR A 53 11.39 -1.81 14.32
C THR A 53 10.72 -0.46 14.10
N GLU A 54 11.24 0.59 14.74
CA GLU A 54 10.75 1.96 14.64
C GLU A 54 11.70 2.82 13.79
N PHE A 55 11.14 3.75 13.01
CA PHE A 55 11.88 4.71 12.21
C PHE A 55 11.31 6.10 12.45
N HIS A 56 12.19 7.08 12.55
CA HIS A 56 11.82 8.49 12.63
C HIS A 56 12.17 9.18 11.31
N MET A 57 11.24 10.00 10.82
CA MET A 57 11.37 10.77 9.59
C MET A 57 10.57 12.06 9.72
N GLU A 58 10.93 13.05 8.91
CA GLU A 58 10.29 14.35 8.89
C GLU A 58 9.45 14.52 7.62
N ALA A 59 8.32 15.19 7.74
CA ALA A 59 7.51 15.60 6.62
C ALA A 59 7.05 17.06 6.79
N SER A 60 6.99 17.81 5.69
CA SER A 60 6.56 19.21 5.69
C SER A 60 5.74 19.57 4.46
N ILE A 61 4.89 20.58 4.61
CA ILE A 61 4.14 21.20 3.51
C ILE A 61 4.72 22.58 3.24
N ASP A 62 5.20 22.82 2.03
CA ASP A 62 5.68 24.13 1.58
C ASP A 62 4.51 25.10 1.37
N GLY A 63 4.15 25.80 2.44
CA GLY A 63 3.06 26.77 2.45
C GLY A 63 3.23 27.92 1.45
N THR A 64 4.47 28.24 1.04
CA THR A 64 4.74 29.37 0.13
C THR A 64 4.09 29.16 -1.23
N LEU A 65 3.95 27.90 -1.68
CA LEU A 65 3.35 27.53 -2.97
C LEU A 65 1.83 27.78 -3.02
N PHE A 66 1.21 28.05 -1.88
CA PHE A 66 -0.22 28.37 -1.74
C PHE A 66 -0.48 29.85 -1.46
N SER A 67 0.57 30.65 -1.30
CA SER A 67 0.47 32.07 -0.92
C SER A 67 0.19 32.99 -2.11
N GLU A 68 -0.26 34.22 -1.83
CA GLU A 68 -0.42 35.27 -2.84
C GLU A 68 0.90 35.62 -3.55
N TRP A 69 2.03 35.50 -2.84
CA TRP A 69 3.35 35.72 -3.44
C TRP A 69 3.58 34.80 -4.65
N ALA A 70 3.13 33.55 -4.57
CA ALA A 70 3.28 32.58 -5.65
C ALA A 70 2.40 32.91 -6.88
N ALA A 71 1.34 33.71 -6.72
CA ALA A 71 0.42 34.07 -7.80
C ALA A 71 1.08 34.80 -8.99
N LYS A 72 2.30 35.33 -8.79
CA LYS A 72 3.12 35.94 -9.86
C LYS A 72 3.58 34.93 -10.92
N ALA A 73 3.58 33.64 -10.60
CA ALA A 73 3.99 32.57 -11.52
C ALA A 73 2.76 31.85 -12.11
N LYS A 74 2.81 31.55 -13.41
CA LYS A 74 1.76 30.81 -14.10
C LYS A 74 1.53 29.45 -13.43
N GLY A 75 0.28 29.12 -13.12
CA GLY A 75 -0.08 27.83 -12.48
C GLY A 75 -0.02 27.82 -10.96
N PHE A 76 0.19 28.98 -10.33
CA PHE A 76 0.16 29.20 -8.89
C PHE A 76 -0.92 30.26 -8.53
N PRO A 77 -1.33 30.36 -7.25
CA PRO A 77 -1.03 29.43 -6.15
C PRO A 77 -1.58 28.04 -6.44
N PHE A 78 -1.00 27.03 -5.81
CA PHE A 78 -1.59 25.69 -5.83
C PHE A 78 -2.98 25.70 -5.22
N ARG A 79 -3.85 24.85 -5.76
CA ARG A 79 -5.20 24.60 -5.23
C ARG A 79 -5.15 23.34 -4.38
N HIS A 80 -6.20 23.14 -3.57
CA HIS A 80 -6.38 21.92 -2.76
C HIS A 80 -5.29 21.67 -1.70
N ARG A 81 -4.83 22.75 -1.04
CA ARG A 81 -3.95 22.65 0.15
C ARG A 81 -4.47 21.64 1.18
N SER A 82 -5.79 21.65 1.41
CA SER A 82 -6.46 20.74 2.33
C SER A 82 -6.26 19.26 2.00
N TRP A 83 -5.96 18.88 0.76
CA TRP A 83 -5.65 17.48 0.44
C TRP A 83 -4.32 17.01 1.04
N LEU A 84 -3.37 17.94 1.21
CA LEU A 84 -2.10 17.65 1.88
C LEU A 84 -2.24 17.72 3.40
N GLU A 85 -3.07 18.64 3.90
CA GLU A 85 -3.34 18.78 5.34
C GLU A 85 -4.17 17.61 5.89
N ASP A 86 -5.06 17.03 5.09
CA ASP A 86 -5.90 15.88 5.44
C ASP A 86 -5.24 14.51 5.14
N LEU A 87 -3.92 14.44 4.96
CA LEU A 87 -3.25 13.21 4.49
C LEU A 87 -3.49 12.00 5.40
N ASP A 88 -3.58 12.18 6.71
CA ASP A 88 -3.89 11.08 7.63
C ASP A 88 -5.29 10.53 7.41
N ARG A 89 -6.28 11.39 7.21
CA ARG A 89 -7.67 11.01 7.01
C ARG A 89 -7.78 10.25 5.71
N LEU A 90 -7.18 10.78 4.65
CA LEU A 90 -7.11 10.12 3.34
C LEU A 90 -6.38 8.78 3.42
N ALA A 91 -5.25 8.69 4.14
CA ALA A 91 -4.52 7.46 4.33
C ALA A 91 -5.31 6.44 5.16
N ARG A 92 -6.01 6.87 6.21
CA ARG A 92 -6.90 6.02 7.03
C ARG A 92 -8.05 5.45 6.21
N GLU A 93 -8.67 6.26 5.35
CA GLU A 93 -9.73 5.82 4.44
C GLU A 93 -9.19 4.78 3.46
N ARG A 94 -8.07 5.09 2.79
CA ARG A 94 -7.42 4.19 1.82
C ARG A 94 -6.97 2.88 2.47
N THR A 95 -6.36 2.92 3.64
CA THR A 95 -5.89 1.70 4.31
C THR A 95 -7.05 0.86 4.83
N ALA A 96 -8.15 1.45 5.30
CA ALA A 96 -9.32 0.65 5.70
C ALA A 96 -9.93 -0.09 4.53
N GLU A 97 -10.03 0.56 3.36
CA GLU A 97 -10.45 -0.12 2.15
C GLU A 97 -9.50 -1.28 1.81
N ARG A 98 -8.19 -1.07 1.94
CA ARG A 98 -7.20 -2.11 1.68
C ARG A 98 -7.32 -3.28 2.65
N LEU A 99 -7.42 -3.02 3.95
CA LEU A 99 -7.58 -4.05 4.99
C LEU A 99 -8.84 -4.88 4.75
N ARG A 100 -9.96 -4.23 4.41
CA ARG A 100 -11.20 -4.93 4.07
C ARG A 100 -10.99 -5.94 2.95
N ARG A 101 -10.34 -5.51 1.85
CA ARG A 101 -10.08 -6.38 0.69
C ARG A 101 -9.11 -7.53 1.02
N GLU A 102 -8.09 -7.29 1.85
CA GLU A 102 -7.19 -8.35 2.32
C GLU A 102 -7.92 -9.36 3.23
N ILE A 103 -8.73 -8.89 4.17
CA ILE A 103 -9.53 -9.74 5.06
C ILE A 103 -10.51 -10.59 4.23
N ASP A 104 -11.21 -9.98 3.27
CA ASP A 104 -12.13 -10.66 2.37
C ASP A 104 -11.42 -11.76 1.55
N TYR A 105 -10.20 -11.48 1.06
CA TYR A 105 -9.40 -12.46 0.32
C TYR A 105 -9.09 -13.69 1.17
N TRP A 106 -8.53 -13.51 2.36
CA TRP A 106 -8.13 -14.64 3.22
C TRP A 106 -9.33 -15.40 3.76
N GLN A 107 -10.45 -14.71 3.99
CA GLN A 107 -11.71 -15.34 4.37
C GLN A 107 -12.25 -16.25 3.25
N ARG A 108 -12.31 -15.76 2.00
CA ARG A 108 -12.75 -16.56 0.85
C ARG A 108 -11.82 -17.74 0.56
N ALA A 109 -10.52 -17.58 0.82
CA ALA A 109 -9.55 -18.67 0.72
C ALA A 109 -9.67 -19.72 1.85
N GLY A 110 -10.59 -19.53 2.82
CA GLY A 110 -10.83 -20.48 3.92
C GLY A 110 -9.74 -20.47 4.99
N PHE A 111 -8.86 -19.48 5.00
CA PHE A 111 -7.77 -19.39 5.99
C PHE A 111 -8.30 -18.90 7.34
N LYS A 112 -8.21 -19.76 8.36
CA LYS A 112 -8.53 -19.41 9.75
C LYS A 112 -7.30 -18.97 10.56
N GLY A 113 -6.12 -19.47 10.17
CA GLY A 113 -4.85 -19.10 10.77
C GLY A 113 -4.29 -17.81 10.18
N LEU A 114 -3.05 -17.50 10.56
CA LEU A 114 -2.30 -16.39 9.99
C LEU A 114 -2.26 -16.45 8.43
N PRO A 115 -2.28 -15.30 7.73
CA PRO A 115 -2.23 -13.93 8.26
C PRO A 115 -3.59 -13.32 8.64
N TYR A 116 -4.70 -14.04 8.45
CA TYR A 116 -6.06 -13.52 8.63
C TYR A 116 -6.35 -12.83 9.98
N PRO A 117 -6.09 -13.46 11.16
CA PRO A 117 -6.37 -12.82 12.45
C PRO A 117 -5.52 -11.56 12.69
N LEU A 118 -4.28 -11.52 12.18
CA LEU A 118 -3.42 -10.34 12.30
C LEU A 118 -3.97 -9.17 11.49
N LEU A 119 -4.46 -9.40 10.27
CA LEU A 119 -5.10 -8.38 9.46
C LEU A 119 -6.38 -7.83 10.12
N LYS A 120 -7.16 -8.69 10.78
CA LYS A 120 -8.30 -8.25 11.59
C LYS A 120 -7.87 -7.38 12.76
N GLN A 121 -6.85 -7.80 13.50
CA GLN A 121 -6.31 -7.02 14.61
C GLN A 121 -5.84 -5.64 14.14
N ILE A 122 -5.14 -5.54 13.01
CA ILE A 122 -4.72 -4.25 12.42
C ILE A 122 -5.96 -3.39 12.07
N SER A 123 -6.99 -3.99 11.50
CA SER A 123 -8.25 -3.30 11.17
C SER A 123 -9.00 -2.79 12.40
N GLU A 124 -8.89 -3.50 13.52
CA GLU A 124 -9.49 -3.11 14.80
C GLU A 124 -8.67 -2.03 15.51
N LEU A 125 -7.34 -2.05 15.40
CA LEU A 125 -6.47 -0.99 15.94
C LEU A 125 -6.78 0.39 15.35
N LYS A 126 -7.24 0.45 14.09
CA LYS A 126 -7.74 1.69 13.47
C LYS A 126 -8.83 2.38 14.31
N LYS A 127 -9.62 1.62 15.07
CA LYS A 127 -10.75 2.15 15.87
C LYS A 127 -10.33 2.77 17.19
N ARG A 128 -9.07 2.64 17.60
CA ARG A 128 -8.55 3.30 18.82
C ARG A 128 -8.11 4.71 18.44
N ASN A 129 -8.68 5.72 19.11
CA ASN A 129 -8.39 7.15 18.94
C ASN A 129 -6.94 7.49 19.34
N GLY A 130 -5.98 7.06 18.54
CA GLY A 130 -4.56 7.40 18.68
C GLY A 130 -4.06 8.20 17.47
N ALA A 131 -3.00 8.98 17.68
CA ALA A 131 -2.30 9.76 16.66
C ALA A 131 -1.54 8.86 15.67
N GLY A 132 -2.26 8.06 14.90
CA GLY A 132 -1.66 7.24 13.85
C GLY A 132 -2.65 6.46 13.01
N PHE A 133 -2.10 5.68 12.08
CA PHE A 133 -2.86 4.81 11.18
C PHE A 133 -1.98 3.70 10.60
N PRO A 134 -2.56 2.53 10.26
CA PRO A 134 -1.82 1.53 9.53
C PRO A 134 -1.60 1.96 8.08
N LEU A 135 -0.49 1.53 7.49
CA LEU A 135 -0.21 1.68 6.06
C LEU A 135 0.51 0.43 5.57
N GLN A 136 0.26 0.05 4.31
CA GLN A 136 1.00 -1.04 3.67
C GLN A 136 1.98 -0.48 2.65
N LEU A 137 3.26 -0.80 2.79
CA LEU A 137 4.36 -0.27 1.98
C LEU A 137 5.23 -1.39 1.38
N GLY A 138 5.94 -1.06 0.30
CA GLY A 138 6.99 -1.92 -0.26
C GLY A 138 6.50 -3.20 -0.97
N PHE A 139 7.37 -4.21 -1.02
CA PHE A 139 7.23 -5.41 -1.86
C PHE A 139 5.93 -6.20 -1.65
N GLY A 140 5.38 -6.16 -0.44
CA GLY A 140 4.16 -6.87 -0.04
C GLY A 140 2.85 -6.32 -0.60
N THR A 141 2.83 -5.06 -1.05
CA THR A 141 1.58 -4.36 -1.39
C THR A 141 0.89 -4.90 -2.64
N GLY A 142 1.65 -5.46 -3.57
CA GLY A 142 1.12 -5.99 -4.84
C GLY A 142 0.36 -4.93 -5.66
N TRP A 143 -0.44 -5.39 -6.62
CA TRP A 143 -1.12 -4.51 -7.57
C TRP A 143 -2.13 -3.57 -6.91
N GLU A 144 -2.94 -4.07 -5.96
CA GLU A 144 -3.97 -3.25 -5.28
C GLU A 144 -3.39 -2.13 -4.41
N GLY A 145 -2.12 -2.20 -4.02
CA GLY A 145 -1.48 -1.18 -3.19
C GLY A 145 -0.64 -0.18 -3.95
N MET A 146 -0.22 -0.53 -5.18
CA MET A 146 0.54 0.37 -6.05
C MET A 146 -0.33 1.06 -7.12
N THR A 147 -1.64 0.78 -7.13
CA THR A 147 -2.58 1.28 -8.13
C THR A 147 -3.80 1.88 -7.43
N ILE A 148 -4.56 2.71 -8.15
CA ILE A 148 -5.97 3.03 -7.84
C ILE A 148 -6.90 1.82 -8.04
N GLY A 149 -6.41 0.60 -7.77
CA GLY A 149 -7.02 -0.65 -8.23
C GLY A 149 -8.41 -0.90 -7.66
N ALA A 150 -8.69 -0.29 -6.52
CA ALA A 150 -9.93 -0.47 -5.79
C ALA A 150 -11.11 0.28 -6.46
N PRO A 151 -11.05 1.61 -6.69
CA PRO A 151 -12.04 2.28 -7.53
C PRO A 151 -12.04 1.79 -8.98
N LEU A 152 -10.89 1.32 -9.50
CA LEU A 152 -10.82 0.76 -10.85
C LEU A 152 -11.64 -0.52 -11.02
N LYS A 153 -11.72 -1.36 -9.97
CA LYS A 153 -12.51 -2.60 -9.96
C LYS A 153 -14.01 -2.34 -9.81
N ASP A 154 -14.38 -1.18 -9.28
CA ASP A 154 -15.77 -0.77 -9.11
C ASP A 154 -16.31 -0.03 -10.37
N ASP A 155 -15.43 0.35 -11.31
CA ASP A 155 -15.82 0.92 -12.62
C ASP A 155 -16.49 -0.16 -13.50
N PRO A 156 -17.67 0.10 -14.11
CA PRO A 156 -18.34 -0.85 -15.00
C PRO A 156 -17.50 -1.34 -16.18
N ARG A 157 -16.49 -0.57 -16.59
CA ARG A 157 -15.56 -0.94 -17.67
C ARG A 157 -14.42 -1.85 -17.21
N TRP A 158 -14.36 -2.21 -15.93
CA TRP A 158 -13.30 -3.05 -15.38
C TRP A 158 -13.01 -4.32 -16.21
N PRO A 159 -14.01 -5.11 -16.65
CA PRO A 159 -13.75 -6.31 -17.46
C PRO A 159 -13.03 -5.99 -18.78
N GLU A 160 -13.38 -4.87 -19.41
CA GLU A 160 -12.73 -4.40 -20.63
C GLU A 160 -11.30 -3.92 -20.36
N ILE A 161 -11.11 -3.09 -19.33
CA ILE A 161 -9.81 -2.56 -18.92
C ILE A 161 -8.86 -3.72 -18.58
N HIS A 162 -9.32 -4.68 -17.78
CA HIS A 162 -8.58 -5.88 -17.40
C HIS A 162 -8.11 -6.68 -18.62
N ARG A 163 -9.01 -6.91 -19.60
CA ARG A 163 -8.68 -7.61 -20.85
C ARG A 163 -7.70 -6.81 -21.72
N ARG A 164 -7.98 -5.52 -21.93
CA ARG A 164 -7.19 -4.63 -22.79
C ARG A 164 -5.74 -4.51 -22.33
N HIS A 165 -5.53 -4.43 -21.01
CA HIS A 165 -4.20 -4.34 -20.41
C HIS A 165 -3.57 -5.70 -20.08
N GLY A 166 -4.24 -6.81 -20.39
CA GLY A 166 -3.71 -8.16 -20.17
C GLY A 166 -3.40 -8.47 -18.70
N LEU A 167 -4.17 -7.90 -17.78
CA LEU A 167 -3.97 -8.10 -16.33
C LEU A 167 -4.27 -9.55 -15.95
N GLY A 168 -3.50 -10.13 -15.03
CA GLY A 168 -3.73 -11.51 -14.56
C GLY A 168 -3.32 -12.61 -15.56
N LYS A 169 -2.61 -12.29 -16.64
CA LYS A 169 -2.04 -13.30 -17.55
C LYS A 169 -0.86 -14.01 -16.90
N ALA A 170 -0.87 -15.34 -16.93
CA ALA A 170 0.28 -16.14 -16.52
C ALA A 170 1.35 -16.15 -17.64
N PRO A 171 2.66 -15.98 -17.33
CA PRO A 171 3.71 -15.91 -18.35
C PRO A 171 3.85 -17.16 -19.24
N LYS A 172 3.39 -18.33 -18.78
CA LYS A 172 3.57 -19.63 -19.45
C LYS A 172 2.27 -20.40 -19.70
N VAL A 173 1.12 -19.84 -19.34
CA VAL A 173 -0.18 -20.52 -19.48
C VAL A 173 -1.14 -19.57 -20.19
N LYS A 174 -1.95 -20.09 -21.13
CA LYS A 174 -3.00 -19.31 -21.81
C LYS A 174 -4.16 -18.92 -20.87
N THR A 175 -4.04 -19.18 -19.57
CA THR A 175 -5.05 -18.82 -18.57
C THR A 175 -4.80 -17.41 -18.07
N GLN A 176 -5.89 -16.65 -17.96
CA GLN A 176 -5.92 -15.33 -17.38
C GLN A 176 -6.85 -15.40 -16.16
N THR A 177 -6.42 -14.86 -15.02
CA THR A 177 -7.30 -14.73 -13.85
C THR A 177 -8.55 -13.93 -14.25
N PRO A 178 -9.76 -14.39 -13.90
CA PRO A 178 -10.97 -13.63 -14.17
C PRO A 178 -10.94 -12.24 -13.49
N PRO A 179 -11.54 -11.19 -14.10
CA PRO A 179 -11.55 -9.83 -13.54
C PRO A 179 -12.03 -9.74 -12.08
N GLU A 180 -12.99 -10.57 -11.70
CA GLU A 180 -13.58 -10.66 -10.36
C GLU A 180 -12.64 -11.27 -9.31
N GLU A 181 -11.72 -12.13 -9.74
CA GLU A 181 -10.71 -12.75 -8.89
C GLU A 181 -9.39 -11.96 -8.87
N PHE A 182 -9.19 -11.03 -9.81
CA PHE A 182 -7.94 -10.29 -9.92
C PHE A 182 -7.78 -9.24 -8.80
N PRO A 183 -6.60 -9.11 -8.18
CA PRO A 183 -5.46 -10.02 -8.26
C PRO A 183 -5.68 -11.28 -7.41
N ALA A 184 -5.43 -12.45 -8.00
CA ALA A 184 -5.62 -13.74 -7.32
C ALA A 184 -4.52 -14.10 -6.30
N SER A 185 -3.42 -13.35 -6.29
CA SER A 185 -2.24 -13.67 -5.49
C SER A 185 -1.91 -12.65 -4.42
N ARG A 186 -1.25 -13.11 -3.36
CA ARG A 186 -0.66 -12.29 -2.28
C ARG A 186 0.76 -12.75 -2.00
N ARG A 187 1.67 -11.80 -1.77
CA ARG A 187 3.02 -12.12 -1.27
C ARG A 187 2.95 -12.17 0.25
N VAL A 188 3.37 -13.29 0.82
CA VAL A 188 3.26 -13.54 2.26
C VAL A 188 4.52 -14.23 2.76
N ALA A 189 4.98 -13.84 3.94
CA ALA A 189 6.03 -14.59 4.63
C ALA A 189 5.47 -15.94 5.09
N VAL A 190 6.23 -17.01 4.92
CA VAL A 190 5.83 -18.38 5.25
C VAL A 190 6.72 -18.99 6.32
N GLY A 191 6.15 -19.93 7.07
CA GLY A 191 6.89 -20.74 8.05
C GLY A 191 7.71 -21.84 7.36
N LYS A 192 8.47 -22.60 8.17
CA LYS A 192 9.21 -23.81 7.71
C LYS A 192 8.28 -24.86 7.09
N ASP A 193 7.03 -24.88 7.53
CA ASP A 193 5.95 -25.72 7.00
C ASP A 193 5.37 -25.23 5.65
N GLY A 194 5.91 -24.12 5.12
CA GLY A 194 5.46 -23.50 3.86
C GLY A 194 4.11 -22.81 3.96
N ARG A 195 3.51 -22.71 5.16
CA ARG A 195 2.20 -22.08 5.37
C ARG A 195 2.35 -20.57 5.56
N PRO A 196 1.40 -19.75 5.09
CA PRO A 196 1.34 -18.31 5.34
C PRO A 196 1.42 -17.97 6.84
N ARG A 197 2.19 -16.92 7.18
CA ARG A 197 2.40 -16.46 8.56
C ARG A 197 2.25 -14.95 8.73
N LEU A 198 2.93 -14.14 7.92
CA LEU A 198 2.90 -12.69 8.09
C LEU A 198 2.58 -11.99 6.77
N PRO A 199 1.59 -11.08 6.77
CA PRO A 199 1.40 -10.20 5.63
C PRO A 199 2.58 -9.22 5.60
N LEU A 200 3.10 -8.94 4.41
CA LEU A 200 4.28 -8.10 4.26
C LEU A 200 3.91 -6.61 4.19
N GLY A 201 4.80 -5.78 4.71
CA GLY A 201 4.79 -4.33 4.49
C GLY A 201 3.81 -3.53 5.36
N TRP A 202 3.15 -4.14 6.33
CA TRP A 202 2.27 -3.42 7.24
C TRP A 202 3.07 -2.69 8.31
N VAL A 203 2.91 -1.37 8.35
CA VAL A 203 3.52 -0.47 9.33
C VAL A 203 2.44 0.33 10.04
N TRP A 204 2.76 0.83 11.23
CA TRP A 204 1.97 1.85 11.91
C TRP A 204 2.68 3.18 11.72
N ILE A 205 1.97 4.16 11.15
CA ILE A 205 2.46 5.53 11.05
C ILE A 205 1.94 6.30 12.25
N GLY A 206 2.86 6.68 13.14
CA GLY A 206 2.65 7.73 14.13
C GLY A 206 3.03 9.08 13.52
N TRP A 207 2.35 10.14 13.94
CA TRP A 207 2.59 11.49 13.44
C TRP A 207 2.37 12.50 14.57
N GLU A 208 3.33 13.40 14.73
CA GLU A 208 3.32 14.50 15.67
C GLU A 208 3.55 15.78 14.86
N VAL A 209 2.67 16.76 15.04
CA VAL A 209 2.80 18.06 14.38
C VAL A 209 3.64 18.93 15.31
N VAL A 210 4.84 19.27 14.86
CA VAL A 210 5.80 20.14 15.56
C VAL A 210 5.69 21.56 15.04
#